data_AF-A0A7Y9BGR6-F1
#
_entry.id   AF-A0A7Y9BGR6-F1
#
_cell.length_a   1.000
_cell.length_b   1.000
_cell.length_c   1.000
_cell.angle_alpha   90.00
_cell.angle_beta   90.00
_cell.angle_gamma   90.00
#
_symmetry.space_group_name_H-M   'P 1'
#
loop_
_entity.id
_entity.type
_entity.pdbx_description
1 polymer ?
#
loop_
_entity_poly.entity_id
_entity_poly.type
_entity_poly.pdbx_seq_one_letter_code
_entity_poly.pdbx_strand_id
1 'polypeptide(L)'
;MKTLYFDCFSGVSGDMVIGALIDAGADPVKLVEELKKLNIEDEYELTWKKVIKNGITSTKFDVVLVNHEHGHAHSHDHDYDHGHTHSHDHNHEHGHTHTHAHDHEHGHTHSHDHDHEHEHTHSHDHDHEHGHTHSHDHDHEHSHTHSHDHEHEHGHTHSHDHDHEHGHTHSHDHDHEHEHTHTHDHHHHHDHRSYKDIVRLIEEADFSQQVKETALKIFKKIGEAEGHIHGVPLENVHFHEVGAVDSIIDIIGAAILIHQLEISEIKSSPIPVGTGKIRIDHGIYPVPAPATLEILKGIPIEHSEVRFELTTPTGAAIIAVLAEEFCAIPSMKVNSIGYGAGTKTFKDRPNVVRVIIGE
;
A
#
# COMPACT_ATOMS: atom_id res chain seq x y z
N MET A 1 27.84 -25.42 22.23
CA MET A 1 27.57 -24.05 22.77
C MET A 1 26.21 -23.66 22.25
N LYS A 2 25.32 -22.96 22.98
CA LYS A 2 23.95 -22.79 22.49
C LYS A 2 23.88 -21.71 21.39
N THR A 3 24.12 -22.12 20.16
CA THR A 3 24.12 -21.25 18.98
C THR A 3 22.72 -21.16 18.39
N LEU A 4 22.30 -19.94 18.04
CA LEU A 4 21.12 -19.69 17.21
C LEU A 4 21.56 -19.21 15.83
N TYR A 5 21.06 -19.86 14.78
CA TYR A 5 21.23 -19.42 13.40
C TYR A 5 19.91 -18.88 12.84
N PHE A 6 19.89 -17.61 12.44
CA PHE A 6 18.82 -16.98 11.68
C PHE A 6 18.97 -17.30 10.19
N ASP A 7 18.06 -18.09 9.66
CA ASP A 7 17.95 -18.43 8.25
C ASP A 7 16.87 -17.54 7.61
N CYS A 8 17.32 -16.42 7.03
CA CYS A 8 16.46 -15.37 6.50
C CYS A 8 16.05 -15.58 5.03
N PHE A 9 16.13 -16.81 4.50
CA PHE A 9 15.97 -17.14 3.07
C PHE A 9 14.70 -16.60 2.35
N SER A 10 13.65 -16.19 3.07
CA SER A 10 12.46 -15.53 2.50
C SER A 10 12.15 -14.15 3.13
N GLY A 11 13.12 -13.53 3.81
CA GLY A 11 12.97 -12.24 4.46
C GLY A 11 12.96 -12.29 6.00
N VAL A 12 12.84 -11.12 6.61
CA VAL A 12 12.75 -10.95 8.07
C VAL A 12 12.08 -9.63 8.47
N SER A 13 11.13 -9.72 9.39
CA SER A 13 10.50 -8.63 10.15
C SER A 13 10.47 -8.99 11.64
N GLY A 14 10.11 -8.07 12.54
CA GLY A 14 10.14 -8.33 13.98
C GLY A 14 9.11 -9.38 14.42
N ASP A 15 7.88 -9.29 13.94
CA ASP A 15 6.81 -10.28 14.14
C ASP A 15 7.24 -11.69 13.70
N MET A 16 7.99 -11.77 12.59
CA MET A 16 8.61 -13.00 12.09
C MET A 16 9.69 -13.50 13.05
N VAL A 17 10.56 -12.65 13.60
CA VAL A 17 11.55 -13.05 14.61
C VAL A 17 10.86 -13.58 15.86
N ILE A 18 9.89 -12.85 16.44
CA ILE A 18 9.16 -13.29 17.64
C ILE A 18 8.45 -14.62 17.38
N GLY A 19 7.72 -14.75 16.27
CA GLY A 19 7.05 -16.00 15.89
C GLY A 19 8.02 -17.17 15.78
N ALA A 20 9.20 -16.98 15.17
CA ALA A 20 10.21 -18.03 15.01
C ALA A 20 10.83 -18.45 16.35
N LEU A 21 11.13 -17.50 17.24
CA LEU A 21 11.68 -17.80 18.58
C LEU A 21 10.66 -18.56 19.45
N ILE A 22 9.38 -18.18 19.41
CA ILE A 22 8.29 -18.93 20.06
C ILE A 22 8.19 -20.35 19.49
N ASP A 23 8.24 -20.52 18.16
CA ASP A 23 8.17 -21.84 17.52
C ASP A 23 9.37 -22.73 17.87
N ALA A 24 10.56 -22.15 18.06
CA ALA A 24 11.77 -22.85 18.46
C ALA A 24 11.80 -23.27 19.94
N GLY A 25 10.77 -22.93 20.73
CA GLY A 25 10.59 -23.36 22.11
C GLY A 25 10.62 -22.25 23.17
N ALA A 26 10.57 -20.97 22.78
CA ALA A 26 10.42 -19.88 23.74
C ALA A 26 8.97 -19.79 24.25
N ASP A 27 8.82 -19.34 25.49
CA ASP A 27 7.57 -19.25 26.24
C ASP A 27 6.88 -17.89 26.01
N PRO A 28 5.74 -17.85 25.29
CA PRO A 28 5.03 -16.60 25.01
C PRO A 28 4.23 -16.08 26.21
N VAL A 29 3.96 -16.90 27.23
CA VAL A 29 3.28 -16.41 28.45
C VAL A 29 4.24 -15.48 29.21
N LYS A 30 5.49 -15.90 29.37
CA LYS A 30 6.55 -15.06 29.96
C LYS A 30 6.87 -13.81 29.14
N LEU A 31 6.71 -13.88 27.81
CA LEU A 31 6.83 -12.69 26.96
C LEU A 31 5.76 -11.64 27.33
N VAL A 32 4.51 -12.06 27.49
CA VAL A 32 3.42 -11.18 27.96
C VAL A 32 3.67 -10.68 29.39
N GLU A 33 4.18 -11.52 30.28
CA GLU A 33 4.51 -11.12 31.66
C GLU A 33 5.63 -10.08 31.73
N GLU A 34 6.68 -10.21 30.91
CA GLU A 34 7.76 -9.22 30.83
C GLU A 34 7.32 -7.92 30.14
N LEU A 35 6.59 -8.00 29.01
CA LEU A 35 6.18 -6.80 28.25
C LEU A 35 5.25 -5.85 29.04
N LYS A 36 4.45 -6.36 29.98
CA LYS A 36 3.65 -5.55 30.91
C LYS A 36 4.48 -4.58 31.76
N LYS A 37 5.77 -4.83 31.95
CA LYS A 37 6.67 -3.91 32.68
C LYS A 37 6.86 -2.55 31.99
N LEU A 38 6.43 -2.42 30.73
CA LEU A 38 6.38 -1.15 30.00
C LEU A 38 5.25 -0.23 30.47
N ASN A 39 4.18 -0.76 31.10
CA ASN A 39 2.97 0.00 31.48
C ASN A 39 2.25 0.65 30.28
N ILE A 40 2.13 -0.09 29.18
CA ILE A 40 1.42 0.31 27.94
C ILE A 40 0.49 -0.81 27.43
N GLU A 41 0.11 -1.76 28.28
CA GLU A 41 -0.75 -2.90 27.92
C GLU A 41 -2.17 -2.53 27.46
N ASP A 42 -2.65 -1.32 27.79
CA ASP A 42 -3.93 -0.79 27.30
C ASP A 42 -3.87 -0.34 25.82
N GLU A 43 -2.68 -0.31 25.20
CA GLU A 43 -2.49 0.08 23.78
C GLU A 43 -2.54 -1.12 22.81
N TYR A 44 -2.44 -2.37 23.28
CA TYR A 44 -2.34 -3.55 22.40
C TYR A 44 -2.82 -4.88 23.01
N GLU A 45 -3.38 -5.74 22.16
CA GLU A 45 -3.50 -7.18 22.41
C GLU A 45 -2.40 -7.95 21.64
N LEU A 46 -1.91 -9.06 22.20
CA LEU A 46 -0.98 -9.97 21.53
C LEU A 46 -1.67 -11.28 21.17
N THR A 47 -1.58 -11.69 19.92
CA THR A 47 -2.06 -13.01 19.48
C THR A 47 -0.94 -13.81 18.82
N TRP A 48 -0.88 -15.11 19.08
CA TRP A 48 0.00 -16.03 18.37
C TRP A 48 -0.74 -17.32 18.04
N LYS A 49 -0.57 -17.81 16.81
CA LYS A 49 -1.31 -18.96 16.27
C LYS A 49 -0.48 -19.72 15.26
N LYS A 50 -0.72 -21.02 15.14
CA LYS A 50 -0.12 -21.82 14.06
C LYS A 50 -0.84 -21.51 12.74
N VAL A 51 -0.05 -21.22 11.71
CA VAL A 51 -0.49 -21.00 10.34
C VAL A 51 0.31 -21.88 9.40
N ILE A 52 -0.19 -22.10 8.17
CA ILE A 52 0.57 -22.78 7.12
C ILE A 52 0.90 -21.75 6.03
N LYS A 53 2.19 -21.48 5.81
CA LYS A 53 2.68 -20.65 4.70
C LYS A 53 3.31 -21.59 3.66
N ASN A 54 2.68 -21.74 2.50
CA ASN A 54 3.11 -22.61 1.39
C ASN A 54 3.62 -24.01 1.83
N GLY A 55 2.84 -24.70 2.67
CA GLY A 55 3.17 -26.04 3.20
C GLY A 55 4.02 -26.06 4.48
N ILE A 56 4.62 -24.94 4.91
CA ILE A 56 5.37 -24.85 6.17
C ILE A 56 4.44 -24.40 7.30
N THR A 57 4.23 -25.28 8.28
CA THR A 57 3.63 -24.91 9.58
C THR A 57 4.56 -23.97 10.32
N SER A 58 4.04 -22.82 10.74
CA SER A 58 4.78 -21.71 11.34
C SER A 58 3.97 -21.07 12.48
N THR A 59 4.61 -20.37 13.41
CA THR A 59 3.90 -19.42 14.29
C THR A 59 3.74 -18.10 13.54
N LYS A 60 2.51 -17.59 13.45
CA LYS A 60 2.27 -16.16 13.20
C LYS A 60 2.07 -15.48 14.57
N PHE A 61 2.79 -14.39 14.80
CA PHE A 61 2.61 -13.45 15.91
C PHE A 61 1.97 -12.18 15.34
N ASP A 62 0.98 -11.62 16.02
CA ASP A 62 0.30 -10.37 15.67
C ASP A 62 0.22 -9.49 16.93
N VAL A 63 0.68 -8.25 16.81
CA VAL A 63 0.31 -7.15 17.72
C VAL A 63 -0.97 -6.51 17.15
N VAL A 64 -1.94 -6.23 18.00
CA VAL A 64 -3.26 -5.70 17.60
C VAL A 64 -3.55 -4.47 18.43
N LEU A 65 -3.49 -3.29 17.82
CA LEU A 65 -3.68 -2.01 18.53
C LEU A 65 -5.10 -1.87 19.09
N VAL A 66 -5.19 -1.42 20.35
CA VAL A 66 -6.44 -1.19 21.06
C VAL A 66 -6.78 0.30 21.04
N ASN A 67 -7.68 0.69 20.15
CA ASN A 67 -8.13 2.08 20.05
C ASN A 67 -9.08 2.44 21.20
N HIS A 68 -8.61 3.25 22.14
CA HIS A 68 -9.47 3.88 23.14
C HIS A 68 -10.18 5.14 22.59
N GLU A 69 -11.52 5.08 22.62
CA GLU A 69 -12.52 6.16 22.47
C GLU A 69 -13.07 6.59 21.08
N HIS A 70 -14.41 6.58 21.04
CA HIS A 70 -15.33 7.50 20.35
C HIS A 70 -15.17 7.85 18.85
N GLY A 71 -15.80 7.06 17.98
CA GLY A 71 -16.23 7.50 16.64
C GLY A 71 -16.97 6.42 15.84
N HIS A 72 -18.14 6.72 15.25
CA HIS A 72 -18.92 5.74 14.48
C HIS A 72 -18.25 5.42 13.13
N ALA A 73 -17.62 4.24 13.02
CA ALA A 73 -17.28 3.63 11.74
C ALA A 73 -18.25 2.48 11.44
N HIS A 74 -19.16 2.68 10.48
CA HIS A 74 -20.09 1.62 10.05
C HIS A 74 -19.39 0.64 9.12
N SER A 75 -19.19 -0.61 9.57
CA SER A 75 -18.77 -1.72 8.72
C SER A 75 -19.92 -2.16 7.80
N HIS A 76 -20.04 -1.53 6.63
CA HIS A 76 -20.90 -2.02 5.55
C HIS A 76 -20.13 -3.04 4.70
N ASP A 77 -20.21 -4.30 5.13
CA ASP A 77 -19.83 -5.45 4.31
C ASP A 77 -20.88 -5.59 3.19
N HIS A 78 -20.46 -5.45 1.94
CA HIS A 78 -21.33 -5.57 0.77
C HIS A 78 -20.66 -6.39 -0.33
N ASP A 79 -20.67 -7.72 -0.12
CA ASP A 79 -20.70 -8.70 -1.20
C ASP A 79 -21.86 -8.37 -2.16
N TYR A 80 -21.55 -7.86 -3.35
CA TYR A 80 -22.48 -7.81 -4.47
C TYR A 80 -21.78 -8.08 -5.80
N ASP A 81 -22.05 -9.27 -6.34
CA ASP A 81 -21.81 -9.63 -7.73
C ASP A 81 -22.73 -8.80 -8.64
N HIS A 82 -22.14 -7.99 -9.53
CA HIS A 82 -22.86 -7.17 -10.51
C HIS A 82 -22.17 -7.19 -11.88
N GLY A 83 -22.33 -8.30 -12.61
CA GLY A 83 -22.21 -8.26 -14.07
C GLY A 83 -23.44 -7.59 -14.69
N HIS A 84 -23.26 -6.44 -15.37
CA HIS A 84 -24.34 -5.80 -16.13
C HIS A 84 -23.93 -5.44 -17.57
N THR A 85 -24.83 -5.74 -18.50
CA THR A 85 -24.77 -5.40 -19.92
C THR A 85 -25.43 -4.05 -20.17
N HIS A 86 -24.76 -3.13 -20.86
CA HIS A 86 -25.39 -1.87 -21.29
C HIS A 86 -26.37 -2.09 -22.45
N SER A 87 -27.62 -1.66 -22.25
CA SER A 87 -28.59 -1.35 -23.30
C SER A 87 -29.14 0.03 -22.99
N HIS A 88 -28.99 0.99 -23.90
CA HIS A 88 -29.59 2.32 -23.75
C HIS A 88 -31.03 2.30 -24.26
N ASP A 89 -31.94 2.85 -23.47
CA ASP A 89 -33.28 3.26 -23.91
C ASP A 89 -33.60 4.62 -23.28
N HIS A 90 -34.12 5.55 -24.07
CA HIS A 90 -34.28 6.95 -23.70
C HIS A 90 -35.77 7.31 -23.67
N ASN A 91 -36.39 7.21 -22.49
CA ASN A 91 -37.76 7.63 -22.30
C ASN A 91 -37.82 9.08 -21.77
N HIS A 92 -38.39 9.99 -22.56
CA HIS A 92 -38.64 11.38 -22.16
C HIS A 92 -40.08 11.77 -22.51
N GLU A 93 -40.89 12.03 -21.48
CA GLU A 93 -42.33 12.28 -21.65
C GLU A 93 -42.62 13.70 -22.18
N HIS A 94 -43.23 13.81 -23.36
CA HIS A 94 -43.84 15.05 -23.85
C HIS A 94 -45.32 14.81 -24.19
N GLY A 95 -46.20 15.24 -23.28
CA GLY A 95 -47.65 15.09 -23.42
C GLY A 95 -48.28 16.10 -24.39
N HIS A 96 -48.36 15.76 -25.68
CA HIS A 96 -49.16 16.52 -26.65
C HIS A 96 -50.28 15.66 -27.26
N THR A 97 -51.53 16.04 -26.96
CA THR A 97 -52.73 15.32 -27.40
C THR A 97 -53.15 15.72 -28.81
N HIS A 98 -52.99 14.84 -29.79
CA HIS A 98 -53.74 14.92 -31.05
C HIS A 98 -54.32 13.57 -31.44
N THR A 99 -55.64 13.53 -31.62
CA THR A 99 -56.40 12.33 -31.96
C THR A 99 -56.55 12.18 -33.48
N HIS A 100 -55.99 11.12 -34.05
CA HIS A 100 -56.51 10.52 -35.28
C HIS A 100 -56.39 9.00 -35.19
N ALA A 101 -57.50 8.31 -35.44
CA ALA A 101 -57.57 6.85 -35.41
C ALA A 101 -57.75 6.31 -36.83
N HIS A 102 -56.93 5.31 -37.18
CA HIS A 102 -57.15 4.46 -38.34
C HIS A 102 -56.65 3.04 -38.01
N ASP A 103 -57.59 2.10 -37.90
CA ASP A 103 -57.27 0.68 -37.91
C ASP A 103 -56.72 0.25 -39.27
N HIS A 104 -55.76 -0.68 -39.28
CA HIS A 104 -55.79 -1.81 -40.20
C HIS A 104 -54.85 -2.93 -39.76
N GLU A 105 -55.40 -4.10 -39.46
CA GLU A 105 -54.63 -5.34 -39.39
C GLU A 105 -54.21 -5.78 -40.80
N HIS A 106 -52.94 -6.16 -40.99
CA HIS A 106 -52.54 -7.18 -41.96
C HIS A 106 -51.18 -7.78 -41.57
N GLY A 107 -51.19 -9.03 -41.10
CA GLY A 107 -49.98 -9.82 -40.91
C GLY A 107 -49.79 -10.81 -42.07
N HIS A 108 -48.57 -10.92 -42.59
CA HIS A 108 -48.14 -12.07 -43.39
C HIS A 108 -46.67 -12.38 -43.13
N THR A 109 -46.36 -13.66 -43.00
CA THR A 109 -45.01 -14.20 -42.82
C THR A 109 -44.48 -14.77 -44.13
N HIS A 110 -43.26 -14.43 -44.53
CA HIS A 110 -42.40 -15.30 -45.32
C HIS A 110 -40.93 -14.91 -45.21
N SER A 111 -40.07 -15.92 -45.30
CA SER A 111 -38.61 -15.81 -45.37
C SER A 111 -38.13 -16.38 -46.70
N HIS A 112 -37.10 -15.78 -47.30
CA HIS A 112 -35.95 -16.53 -47.80
C HIS A 112 -34.79 -15.62 -48.21
N ASP A 113 -33.58 -16.12 -47.98
CA ASP A 113 -32.31 -15.59 -48.46
C ASP A 113 -32.14 -15.77 -49.98
N HIS A 114 -31.41 -14.85 -50.62
CA HIS A 114 -30.30 -15.21 -51.52
C HIS A 114 -29.53 -13.96 -51.98
N ASP A 115 -28.20 -14.07 -52.04
CA ASP A 115 -27.32 -13.06 -52.62
C ASP A 115 -27.46 -12.96 -54.15
N HIS A 116 -27.29 -11.75 -54.71
CA HIS A 116 -26.44 -11.55 -55.89
C HIS A 116 -26.12 -10.07 -56.15
N GLU A 117 -24.88 -9.79 -56.54
CA GLU A 117 -24.43 -8.47 -57.01
C GLU A 117 -24.77 -8.25 -58.49
N HIS A 118 -25.32 -7.08 -58.86
CA HIS A 118 -24.73 -6.18 -59.87
C HIS A 118 -25.48 -4.84 -60.00
N GLU A 119 -24.89 -3.92 -60.76
CA GLU A 119 -25.22 -2.50 -60.82
C GLU A 119 -26.38 -2.16 -61.78
N HIS A 120 -27.11 -1.09 -61.49
CA HIS A 120 -27.92 -0.39 -62.50
C HIS A 120 -27.73 1.13 -62.43
N THR A 121 -27.19 1.69 -63.50
CA THR A 121 -27.03 3.13 -63.73
C THR A 121 -28.34 3.76 -64.22
N HIS A 122 -28.70 4.93 -63.70
CA HIS A 122 -29.58 5.87 -64.40
C HIS A 122 -29.08 7.32 -64.18
N SER A 123 -28.81 8.03 -65.28
CA SER A 123 -28.54 9.47 -65.27
C SER A 123 -29.82 10.28 -65.51
N HIS A 124 -29.83 11.52 -65.05
CA HIS A 124 -30.65 12.60 -65.58
C HIS A 124 -29.84 13.89 -65.52
N ASP A 125 -29.42 14.36 -66.70
CA ASP A 125 -28.60 15.55 -66.86
C ASP A 125 -29.47 16.80 -67.03
N HIS A 126 -29.05 17.95 -66.47
CA HIS A 126 -29.55 19.27 -66.87
C HIS A 126 -28.55 20.39 -66.50
N ASP A 127 -27.73 20.76 -67.50
CA ASP A 127 -26.92 21.99 -67.60
C ASP A 127 -27.78 23.26 -67.74
N HIS A 128 -27.30 24.52 -67.66
CA HIS A 128 -26.00 25.22 -67.45
C HIS A 128 -26.37 26.62 -66.86
N GLU A 129 -25.59 27.65 -66.47
CA GLU A 129 -24.20 28.17 -66.49
C GLU A 129 -24.07 29.04 -65.19
N HIS A 130 -22.98 29.68 -64.74
CA HIS A 130 -21.50 29.51 -64.69
C HIS A 130 -20.97 30.63 -63.74
N GLY A 131 -19.71 30.55 -63.23
CA GLY A 131 -19.15 31.61 -62.37
C GLY A 131 -17.80 31.28 -61.70
N HIS A 132 -16.69 31.71 -62.29
CA HIS A 132 -15.30 31.34 -61.93
C HIS A 132 -14.59 32.50 -61.17
N THR A 133 -13.60 32.35 -60.27
CA THR A 133 -12.86 31.19 -59.69
C THR A 133 -12.29 31.63 -58.28
N HIS A 134 -11.18 31.22 -57.62
CA HIS A 134 -9.92 30.53 -57.98
C HIS A 134 -9.12 30.00 -56.75
N SER A 135 -7.95 29.40 -57.03
CA SER A 135 -6.81 28.99 -56.17
C SER A 135 -6.35 30.02 -55.10
N HIS A 136 -5.59 29.69 -54.03
CA HIS A 136 -4.50 28.69 -53.92
C HIS A 136 -4.12 28.31 -52.45
N ASP A 137 -3.24 27.32 -52.32
CA ASP A 137 -2.59 26.78 -51.11
C ASP A 137 -1.37 27.60 -50.60
N HIS A 138 -1.08 27.58 -49.29
CA HIS A 138 0.17 27.02 -48.69
C HIS A 138 0.32 27.30 -47.17
N ASP A 139 1.41 26.80 -46.56
CA ASP A 139 1.57 26.44 -45.14
C ASP A 139 2.31 27.45 -44.22
N HIS A 140 2.33 27.09 -42.92
CA HIS A 140 3.34 27.35 -41.86
C HIS A 140 3.46 28.74 -41.15
N GLU A 141 3.13 28.67 -39.84
CA GLU A 141 3.94 29.08 -38.66
C GLU A 141 3.94 30.50 -37.99
N HIS A 142 3.90 30.41 -36.65
CA HIS A 142 4.53 31.23 -35.59
C HIS A 142 4.20 32.73 -35.34
N SER A 143 3.23 32.92 -34.42
CA SER A 143 3.35 33.56 -33.08
C SER A 143 3.44 35.10 -32.86
N HIS A 144 3.16 35.47 -31.60
CA HIS A 144 3.35 36.75 -30.88
C HIS A 144 2.34 37.91 -31.01
N THR A 145 1.38 37.91 -30.05
CA THR A 145 1.12 38.99 -29.07
C THR A 145 1.40 40.46 -29.41
N HIS A 146 0.36 41.31 -29.28
CA HIS A 146 0.33 42.35 -28.22
C HIS A 146 -1.08 42.95 -28.00
N SER A 147 -1.22 43.78 -26.95
CA SER A 147 -2.47 44.36 -26.44
C SER A 147 -2.68 45.81 -26.90
N HIS A 148 -3.90 46.34 -26.75
CA HIS A 148 -4.12 47.69 -26.20
C HIS A 148 -5.59 47.93 -25.80
N ASP A 149 -5.80 48.55 -24.64
CA ASP A 149 -7.11 48.96 -24.14
C ASP A 149 -7.62 50.28 -24.76
N HIS A 150 -8.93 50.47 -24.81
CA HIS A 150 -9.57 51.78 -24.82
C HIS A 150 -11.02 51.72 -24.30
N GLU A 151 -11.33 52.51 -23.27
CA GLU A 151 -12.70 52.77 -22.80
C GLU A 151 -13.37 53.86 -23.65
N HIS A 152 -14.70 53.78 -23.83
CA HIS A 152 -15.56 54.96 -23.98
C HIS A 152 -17.04 54.62 -23.74
N GLU A 153 -17.70 55.33 -22.84
CA GLU A 153 -19.15 55.31 -22.70
C GLU A 153 -19.83 56.12 -23.82
N HIS A 154 -21.01 55.67 -24.27
CA HIS A 154 -22.19 56.53 -24.47
C HIS A 154 -23.46 55.66 -24.56
N GLY A 155 -24.40 55.86 -23.64
CA GLY A 155 -25.66 55.11 -23.62
C GLY A 155 -26.79 55.80 -24.39
N HIS A 156 -27.73 55.00 -24.90
CA HIS A 156 -29.07 55.47 -25.27
C HIS A 156 -30.14 54.51 -24.75
N THR A 157 -31.21 55.08 -24.22
CA THR A 157 -32.32 54.37 -23.56
C THR A 157 -33.36 53.88 -24.56
N HIS A 158 -33.76 52.62 -24.48
CA HIS A 158 -35.09 52.18 -24.90
C HIS A 158 -35.66 51.18 -23.90
N SER A 159 -36.71 51.58 -23.20
CA SER A 159 -37.50 50.71 -22.32
C SER A 159 -38.57 49.98 -23.13
N HIS A 160 -38.65 48.66 -22.96
CA HIS A 160 -39.89 47.91 -23.20
C HIS A 160 -40.02 46.86 -22.10
N ASP A 161 -40.83 47.18 -21.09
CA ASP A 161 -41.20 46.23 -20.05
C ASP A 161 -42.13 45.15 -20.63
N HIS A 162 -41.68 43.91 -20.58
CA HIS A 162 -42.55 42.74 -20.62
C HIS A 162 -41.89 41.64 -19.78
N ASP A 163 -42.34 41.50 -18.54
CA ASP A 163 -41.91 40.44 -17.64
C ASP A 163 -42.24 39.05 -18.22
N HIS A 164 -41.23 38.17 -18.27
CA HIS A 164 -41.38 36.75 -17.95
C HIS A 164 -40.00 36.12 -17.75
N GLU A 165 -39.67 35.82 -16.49
CA GLU A 165 -38.41 35.14 -16.14
C GLU A 165 -38.45 33.66 -16.52
N HIS A 166 -37.57 33.23 -17.43
CA HIS A 166 -37.21 31.82 -17.61
C HIS A 166 -35.69 31.69 -17.89
N GLY A 167 -34.90 31.87 -16.83
CA GLY A 167 -33.44 31.68 -16.86
C GLY A 167 -33.04 30.20 -16.89
N HIS A 168 -32.98 29.60 -18.08
CA HIS A 168 -32.46 28.25 -18.29
C HIS A 168 -31.31 28.21 -19.30
N THR A 169 -30.13 28.65 -18.87
CA THR A 169 -28.87 28.45 -19.60
C THR A 169 -28.34 27.03 -19.37
N HIS A 170 -28.80 26.06 -20.17
CA HIS A 170 -28.18 24.73 -20.22
C HIS A 170 -26.92 24.78 -21.09
N SER A 171 -25.75 24.88 -20.46
CA SER A 171 -24.48 24.49 -21.09
C SER A 171 -24.28 22.99 -20.87
N HIS A 172 -24.07 22.24 -21.95
CA HIS A 172 -23.66 20.84 -21.89
C HIS A 172 -22.22 20.74 -22.41
N ASP A 173 -21.26 20.88 -21.51
CA ASP A 173 -19.92 20.32 -21.70
C ASP A 173 -19.91 18.91 -21.09
N HIS A 174 -19.45 17.92 -21.85
CA HIS A 174 -19.39 16.51 -21.47
C HIS A 174 -17.96 15.97 -21.59
N ASP A 175 -17.04 16.51 -20.79
CA ASP A 175 -15.75 15.88 -20.54
C ASP A 175 -15.90 14.79 -19.48
N HIS A 176 -15.76 13.53 -19.90
CA HIS A 176 -15.86 12.33 -19.05
C HIS A 176 -14.53 11.54 -19.04
N GLU A 177 -13.45 12.15 -18.56
CA GLU A 177 -12.21 11.43 -18.23
C GLU A 177 -12.35 10.75 -16.85
N HIS A 178 -12.75 9.47 -16.85
CA HIS A 178 -12.91 8.66 -15.64
C HIS A 178 -11.63 7.89 -15.24
N GLU A 179 -10.54 8.60 -14.92
CA GLU A 179 -9.42 7.99 -14.16
C GLU A 179 -9.78 7.84 -12.68
N HIS A 180 -10.48 6.75 -12.33
CA HIS A 180 -10.77 6.40 -10.94
C HIS A 180 -9.58 5.75 -10.21
N THR A 181 -8.53 6.53 -9.98
CA THR A 181 -7.44 6.15 -9.07
C THR A 181 -7.89 6.26 -7.61
N HIS A 182 -8.59 5.23 -7.11
CA HIS A 182 -8.98 5.14 -5.70
C HIS A 182 -7.78 4.89 -4.78
N THR A 183 -6.99 5.94 -4.52
CA THR A 183 -6.02 5.96 -3.43
C THR A 183 -6.75 6.05 -2.09
N HIS A 184 -7.07 4.89 -1.52
CA HIS A 184 -7.44 4.79 -0.10
C HIS A 184 -6.20 5.08 0.76
N ASP A 185 -5.94 6.35 1.03
CA ASP A 185 -4.99 6.75 2.08
C ASP A 185 -5.60 6.44 3.45
N HIS A 186 -5.28 5.24 3.95
CA HIS A 186 -5.59 4.81 5.30
C HIS A 186 -4.70 5.58 6.29
N HIS A 187 -5.05 6.83 6.58
CA HIS A 187 -4.48 7.60 7.69
C HIS A 187 -4.88 6.99 9.03
N HIS A 188 -4.19 5.93 9.43
CA HIS A 188 -4.13 5.50 10.82
C HIS A 188 -3.29 6.54 11.59
N HIS A 189 -3.93 7.28 12.49
CA HIS A 189 -3.25 8.24 13.34
C HIS A 189 -2.51 7.50 14.46
N HIS A 190 -1.34 6.95 14.15
CA HIS A 190 -0.49 6.31 15.14
C HIS A 190 0.21 7.39 16.00
N ASP A 191 0.36 7.13 17.30
CA ASP A 191 1.15 8.00 18.19
C ASP A 191 2.65 7.67 18.09
N HIS A 192 3.30 8.29 17.10
CA HIS A 192 4.71 8.09 16.77
C HIS A 192 5.64 8.60 17.88
N ARG A 193 6.20 7.69 18.68
CA ARG A 193 7.12 8.01 19.78
C ARG A 193 8.50 8.49 19.28
N SER A 194 9.12 9.40 20.03
CA SER A 194 10.51 9.80 19.77
C SER A 194 11.51 8.77 20.31
N TYR A 195 12.74 8.78 19.78
CA TYR A 195 13.82 7.96 20.30
C TYR A 195 14.06 8.20 21.81
N LYS A 196 13.97 9.45 22.28
CA LYS A 196 14.11 9.79 23.71
C LYS A 196 13.03 9.15 24.58
N ASP A 197 11.79 9.10 24.10
CA ASP A 197 10.67 8.54 24.87
C ASP A 197 10.75 7.02 24.96
N ILE A 198 11.18 6.35 23.88
CA ILE A 198 11.42 4.90 23.85
C ILE A 198 12.61 4.52 24.76
N VAL A 199 13.71 5.29 24.74
CA VAL A 199 14.84 5.08 25.66
C VAL A 199 14.37 5.17 27.11
N ARG A 200 13.62 6.23 27.46
CA ARG A 200 13.06 6.41 28.81
C ARG A 200 12.15 5.23 29.21
N LEU A 201 11.25 4.79 28.32
CA LEU A 201 10.35 3.66 28.55
C LEU A 201 11.10 2.35 28.90
N ILE A 202 12.20 2.08 28.21
CA ILE A 202 13.04 0.88 28.45
C ILE A 202 13.89 1.04 29.72
N GLU A 203 14.39 2.24 29.99
CA GLU A 203 15.18 2.52 31.20
C GLU A 203 14.33 2.47 32.48
N GLU A 204 13.07 2.91 32.44
CA GLU A 204 12.14 2.92 33.58
C GLU A 204 11.48 1.55 33.86
N ALA A 205 11.26 0.71 32.84
CA ALA A 205 10.68 -0.64 32.98
C ALA A 205 11.57 -1.63 33.78
N ASP A 206 10.99 -2.58 34.52
CA ASP A 206 11.73 -3.54 35.37
C ASP A 206 12.35 -4.75 34.62
N PHE A 207 12.95 -4.49 33.45
CA PHE A 207 13.65 -5.51 32.67
C PHE A 207 15.02 -5.87 33.23
N SER A 208 15.49 -7.08 32.92
CA SER A 208 16.90 -7.44 33.15
C SER A 208 17.84 -6.54 32.33
N GLN A 209 19.04 -6.32 32.88
CA GLN A 209 20.05 -5.46 32.25
C GLN A 209 20.40 -5.91 30.82
N GLN A 210 20.45 -7.23 30.57
CA GLN A 210 20.71 -7.78 29.24
C GLN A 210 19.60 -7.42 28.24
N VAL A 211 18.32 -7.48 28.66
CA VAL A 211 17.18 -7.10 27.81
C VAL A 211 17.21 -5.61 27.50
N LYS A 212 17.43 -4.75 28.50
CA LYS A 212 17.57 -3.29 28.30
C LYS A 212 18.68 -2.97 27.31
N GLU A 213 19.89 -3.50 27.54
CA GLU A 213 21.03 -3.27 26.64
C GLU A 213 20.78 -3.77 25.22
N THR A 214 20.05 -4.87 25.05
CA THR A 214 19.78 -5.44 23.72
C THR A 214 18.75 -4.59 22.96
N ALA A 215 17.62 -4.27 23.60
CA ALA A 215 16.59 -3.41 23.01
C ALA A 215 17.15 -2.01 22.67
N LEU A 216 17.89 -1.38 23.60
CA LEU A 216 18.51 -0.06 23.38
C LEU A 216 19.53 -0.08 22.23
N LYS A 217 20.31 -1.15 22.04
CA LYS A 217 21.21 -1.30 20.87
C LYS A 217 20.42 -1.39 19.56
N ILE A 218 19.31 -2.14 19.53
CA ILE A 218 18.45 -2.27 18.34
C ILE A 218 17.80 -0.92 17.99
N PHE A 219 17.14 -0.27 18.96
CA PHE A 219 16.55 1.06 18.74
C PHE A 219 17.58 2.11 18.34
N LYS A 220 18.77 2.08 18.94
CA LYS A 220 19.85 2.98 18.55
C LYS A 220 20.27 2.75 17.09
N LYS A 221 20.42 1.50 16.65
CA LYS A 221 20.79 1.16 15.26
C LYS A 221 19.76 1.66 14.24
N ILE A 222 18.47 1.66 14.59
CA ILE A 222 17.41 2.26 13.77
C ILE A 222 17.48 3.79 13.83
N GLY A 223 17.59 4.39 15.03
CA GLY A 223 17.65 5.84 15.20
C GLY A 223 18.87 6.49 14.53
N GLU A 224 20.02 5.81 14.48
CA GLU A 224 21.19 6.28 13.75
C GLU A 224 20.95 6.26 12.22
N ALA A 225 20.16 5.31 11.72
CA ALA A 225 19.78 5.24 10.31
C ALA A 225 18.73 6.30 9.94
N GLU A 226 17.65 6.40 10.70
CA GLU A 226 16.58 7.39 10.53
C GLU A 226 17.14 8.83 10.65
N GLY A 227 18.01 9.08 11.63
CA GLY A 227 18.72 10.34 11.78
C GLY A 227 19.62 10.68 10.58
N HIS A 228 20.29 9.69 9.99
CA HIS A 228 21.08 9.89 8.76
C HIS A 228 20.20 10.27 7.57
N ILE A 229 19.05 9.59 7.40
CA ILE A 229 18.11 9.78 6.28
C ILE A 229 17.39 11.13 6.37
N HIS A 230 16.94 11.51 7.57
CA HIS A 230 16.25 12.77 7.81
C HIS A 230 17.19 13.96 8.11
N GLY A 231 18.51 13.70 8.21
CA GLY A 231 19.51 14.74 8.47
C GLY A 231 19.47 15.32 9.89
N VAL A 232 18.93 14.57 10.85
CA VAL A 232 18.76 15.00 12.26
C VAL A 232 19.66 14.21 13.21
N PRO A 233 20.12 14.82 14.33
CA PRO A 233 20.80 14.08 15.40
C PRO A 233 19.90 12.98 15.98
N LEU A 234 20.51 11.85 16.40
CA LEU A 234 19.83 10.68 16.99
C LEU A 234 18.86 11.09 18.12
N GLU A 235 19.29 12.01 18.98
CA GLU A 235 18.50 12.50 20.10
C GLU A 235 17.22 13.25 19.68
N ASN A 236 17.09 13.67 18.43
CA ASN A 236 15.95 14.40 17.89
C ASN A 236 15.16 13.58 16.85
N VAL A 237 15.43 12.28 16.74
CA VAL A 237 14.67 11.37 15.86
C VAL A 237 13.26 11.13 16.42
N HIS A 238 12.27 11.47 15.61
CA HIS A 238 10.91 10.95 15.71
C HIS A 238 10.78 9.82 14.68
N PHE A 239 10.32 8.65 15.12
CA PHE A 239 10.27 7.46 14.26
C PHE A 239 8.95 7.41 13.49
N HIS A 240 9.00 7.64 12.19
CA HIS A 240 7.82 7.58 11.32
C HIS A 240 7.26 6.15 11.26
N GLU A 241 8.05 5.15 10.88
CA GLU A 241 7.56 3.77 10.77
C GLU A 241 7.77 2.94 12.06
N VAL A 242 8.85 3.23 12.81
CA VAL A 242 9.29 2.39 13.95
C VAL A 242 8.81 2.94 15.32
N GLY A 243 8.12 4.08 15.34
CA GLY A 243 7.64 4.73 16.57
C GLY A 243 6.33 4.14 17.11
N ALA A 244 5.67 3.28 16.32
CA ALA A 244 4.43 2.60 16.67
C ALA A 244 4.65 1.44 17.64
N VAL A 245 3.60 1.09 18.40
CA VAL A 245 3.61 0.03 19.41
C VAL A 245 4.09 -1.31 18.85
N ASP A 246 3.64 -1.69 17.66
CA ASP A 246 4.04 -2.94 16.99
C ASP A 246 5.56 -3.11 16.92
N SER A 247 6.27 -2.08 16.45
CA SER A 247 7.75 -2.09 16.39
C SER A 247 8.40 -2.10 17.77
N ILE A 248 7.75 -1.51 18.78
CA ILE A 248 8.25 -1.51 20.16
C ILE A 248 8.14 -2.91 20.78
N ILE A 249 7.00 -3.56 20.61
CA ILE A 249 6.79 -4.95 21.03
C ILE A 249 7.71 -5.90 20.26
N ASP A 250 7.90 -5.72 18.96
CA ASP A 250 8.79 -6.51 18.12
C ASP A 250 10.26 -6.48 18.63
N ILE A 251 10.80 -5.28 18.89
CA ILE A 251 12.19 -5.11 19.31
C ILE A 251 12.42 -5.61 20.73
N ILE A 252 11.55 -5.22 21.66
CA ILE A 252 11.69 -5.57 23.08
C ILE A 252 11.35 -7.06 23.28
N GLY A 253 10.36 -7.59 22.56
CA GLY A 253 10.02 -9.00 22.57
C GLY A 253 11.12 -9.89 21.98
N ALA A 254 11.76 -9.50 20.87
CA ALA A 254 12.93 -10.19 20.37
C ALA A 254 14.08 -10.22 21.40
N ALA A 255 14.35 -9.09 22.08
CA ALA A 255 15.33 -9.03 23.16
C ALA A 255 14.97 -9.95 24.34
N ILE A 256 13.71 -9.94 24.80
CA ILE A 256 13.22 -10.83 25.87
C ILE A 256 13.42 -12.30 25.48
N LEU A 257 12.95 -12.72 24.30
CA LEU A 257 12.96 -14.12 23.89
C LEU A 257 14.38 -14.67 23.67
N ILE A 258 15.32 -13.87 23.17
CA ILE A 258 16.73 -14.29 23.00
C ILE A 258 17.39 -14.60 24.35
N HIS A 259 17.18 -13.75 25.36
CA HIS A 259 17.72 -13.98 26.71
C HIS A 259 16.96 -15.09 27.45
N GLN A 260 15.65 -15.19 27.26
CA GLN A 260 14.82 -16.29 27.79
C GLN A 260 15.25 -17.66 27.22
N LEU A 261 15.73 -17.70 25.97
CA LEU A 261 16.29 -18.88 25.33
C LEU A 261 17.74 -19.19 25.72
N GLU A 262 18.40 -18.40 26.57
CA GLU A 262 19.79 -18.61 27.01
C GLU A 262 20.79 -18.80 25.84
N ILE A 263 20.58 -18.07 24.74
CA ILE A 263 21.45 -18.17 23.56
C ILE A 263 22.86 -17.63 23.89
N SER A 264 23.87 -18.37 23.46
CA SER A 264 25.29 -18.09 23.74
C SER A 264 26.04 -17.44 22.57
N GLU A 265 25.56 -17.65 21.35
CA GLU A 265 26.15 -17.16 20.10
C GLU A 265 25.03 -17.02 19.05
N ILE A 266 25.02 -15.93 18.26
CA ILE A 266 24.01 -15.72 17.22
C ILE A 266 24.69 -15.51 15.86
N LYS A 267 24.21 -16.24 14.84
CA LYS A 267 24.65 -16.13 13.45
C LYS A 267 23.46 -15.94 12.52
N SER A 268 23.71 -15.47 11.30
CA SER A 268 22.67 -15.32 10.29
C SER A 268 23.16 -15.68 8.89
N SER A 269 22.23 -16.06 8.01
CA SER A 269 22.44 -15.98 6.57
C SER A 269 22.67 -14.53 6.13
N PRO A 270 23.17 -14.28 4.90
CA PRO A 270 22.93 -13.04 4.20
C PRO A 270 21.43 -12.66 4.18
N ILE A 271 21.13 -11.36 4.00
CA ILE A 271 19.79 -10.81 4.21
C ILE A 271 19.10 -10.50 2.88
N PRO A 272 18.08 -11.27 2.43
CA PRO A 272 17.36 -10.99 1.20
C PRO A 272 16.41 -9.81 1.38
N VAL A 273 16.71 -8.73 0.66
CA VAL A 273 15.96 -7.46 0.74
C VAL A 273 14.70 -7.41 -0.13
N GLY A 274 14.68 -8.18 -1.22
CA GLY A 274 13.64 -8.10 -2.26
C GLY A 274 13.92 -6.99 -3.28
N THR A 275 12.94 -6.69 -4.13
CA THR A 275 13.05 -5.71 -5.23
C THR A 275 11.75 -4.95 -5.49
N GLY A 276 11.82 -3.92 -6.33
CA GLY A 276 10.65 -3.17 -6.81
C GLY A 276 10.52 -1.81 -6.11
N LYS A 277 9.28 -1.46 -5.75
CA LYS A 277 8.94 -0.24 -5.02
C LYS A 277 7.84 -0.51 -4.00
N ILE A 278 7.83 0.27 -2.93
CA ILE A 278 6.77 0.32 -1.91
C ILE A 278 6.24 1.75 -1.78
N ARG A 279 5.04 1.92 -1.22
CA ARG A 279 4.54 3.20 -0.72
C ARG A 279 4.74 3.21 0.79
N ILE A 280 5.34 4.27 1.28
CA ILE A 280 5.53 4.63 2.69
C ILE A 280 4.99 6.04 2.91
N ASP A 281 5.01 6.55 4.14
CA ASP A 281 4.51 7.90 4.47
C ASP A 281 5.19 9.01 3.65
N HIS A 282 6.45 8.79 3.29
CA HIS A 282 7.27 9.68 2.46
C HIS A 282 7.00 9.54 0.94
N GLY A 283 6.03 8.73 0.52
CA GLY A 283 5.69 8.47 -0.87
C GLY A 283 6.24 7.14 -1.40
N ILE A 284 6.59 7.06 -2.68
CA ILE A 284 6.96 5.80 -3.34
C ILE A 284 8.47 5.64 -3.43
N TYR A 285 9.03 4.70 -2.66
CA TYR A 285 10.45 4.41 -2.57
C TYR A 285 10.84 3.08 -3.22
N PRO A 286 12.11 2.89 -3.65
CA PRO A 286 12.62 1.58 -4.04
C PRO A 286 12.65 0.60 -2.86
N VAL A 287 12.73 -0.69 -3.17
CA VAL A 287 13.05 -1.76 -2.21
C VAL A 287 14.53 -2.14 -2.36
N PRO A 288 15.30 -2.30 -1.26
CA PRO A 288 14.94 -2.05 0.15
C PRO A 288 14.62 -0.58 0.45
N ALA A 289 13.78 -0.34 1.47
CA ALA A 289 13.53 1.00 1.99
C ALA A 289 14.83 1.70 2.45
N PRO A 290 14.88 3.05 2.47
CA PRO A 290 16.07 3.80 2.91
C PRO A 290 16.58 3.36 4.28
N ALA A 291 15.70 3.24 5.29
CA ALA A 291 16.07 2.83 6.65
C ALA A 291 16.63 1.41 6.66
N THR A 292 15.96 0.45 6.01
CA THR A 292 16.44 -0.92 5.82
C THR A 292 17.85 -0.97 5.23
N LEU A 293 18.11 -0.22 4.15
CA LEU A 293 19.42 -0.24 3.48
C LEU A 293 20.52 0.45 4.30
N GLU A 294 20.17 1.52 5.02
CA GLU A 294 21.08 2.24 5.91
C GLU A 294 21.49 1.37 7.12
N ILE A 295 20.53 0.66 7.71
CA ILE A 295 20.76 -0.34 8.77
C ILE A 295 21.70 -1.45 8.27
N LEU A 296 21.50 -1.94 7.04
CA LEU A 296 22.30 -3.02 6.45
C LEU A 296 23.68 -2.59 5.90
N LYS A 297 24.12 -1.33 6.07
CA LYS A 297 25.49 -0.92 5.70
C LYS A 297 26.55 -1.77 6.40
N GLY A 298 27.32 -2.51 5.61
CA GLY A 298 28.39 -3.42 6.06
C GLY A 298 27.95 -4.87 6.26
N ILE A 299 26.67 -5.18 6.12
CA ILE A 299 26.10 -6.54 6.24
C ILE A 299 25.92 -7.14 4.84
N PRO A 300 26.20 -8.44 4.63
CA PRO A 300 25.95 -9.09 3.35
C PRO A 300 24.44 -9.21 3.07
N ILE A 301 23.99 -8.53 2.02
CA ILE A 301 22.63 -8.69 1.48
C ILE A 301 22.57 -9.80 0.44
N GLU A 302 21.43 -10.47 0.34
CA GLU A 302 21.14 -11.48 -0.68
C GLU A 302 20.24 -10.90 -1.79
N HIS A 303 20.52 -11.28 -3.04
CA HIS A 303 19.69 -10.88 -4.19
C HIS A 303 18.43 -11.75 -4.26
N SER A 304 17.26 -11.12 -4.39
CA SER A 304 15.98 -11.81 -4.51
C SER A 304 15.10 -11.19 -5.59
N GLU A 305 14.54 -12.01 -6.48
CA GLU A 305 13.65 -11.57 -7.57
C GLU A 305 12.23 -11.22 -7.08
N VAL A 306 11.93 -11.36 -5.78
CA VAL A 306 10.59 -11.06 -5.25
C VAL A 306 10.34 -9.56 -5.29
N ARG A 307 9.28 -9.15 -5.98
CA ARG A 307 8.80 -7.76 -6.05
C ARG A 307 7.97 -7.38 -4.83
N PHE A 308 8.60 -7.40 -3.66
CA PHE A 308 8.05 -7.01 -2.36
C PHE A 308 9.22 -6.69 -1.42
N GLU A 309 9.01 -5.88 -0.38
CA GLU A 309 10.01 -5.74 0.67
C GLU A 309 10.05 -7.02 1.51
N LEU A 310 11.16 -7.76 1.42
CA LEU A 310 11.33 -8.99 2.20
C LEU A 310 11.92 -8.73 3.59
N THR A 311 12.63 -7.62 3.77
CA THR A 311 13.24 -7.24 5.05
C THR A 311 12.76 -5.85 5.45
N THR A 312 12.04 -5.72 6.56
CA THR A 312 11.60 -4.43 7.10
C THR A 312 12.71 -3.77 7.93
N PRO A 313 12.64 -2.46 8.24
CA PRO A 313 13.65 -1.79 9.08
C PRO A 313 13.85 -2.46 10.44
N THR A 314 12.74 -2.85 11.09
CA THR A 314 12.71 -3.56 12.38
C THR A 314 13.40 -4.93 12.27
N GLY A 315 13.09 -5.72 11.24
CA GLY A 315 13.74 -7.01 10.99
C GLY A 315 15.23 -6.88 10.70
N ALA A 316 15.62 -5.92 9.85
CA ALA A 316 17.01 -5.61 9.56
C ALA A 316 17.80 -5.26 10.83
N ALA A 317 17.26 -4.40 11.70
CA ALA A 317 17.96 -3.94 12.90
C ALA A 317 18.12 -5.02 13.97
N ILE A 318 17.11 -5.87 14.16
CA ILE A 318 17.19 -7.02 15.06
C ILE A 318 18.34 -7.92 14.64
N ILE A 319 18.42 -8.32 13.36
CA ILE A 319 19.51 -9.18 12.88
C ILE A 319 20.87 -8.44 12.87
N ALA A 320 20.90 -7.17 12.47
CA ALA A 320 22.11 -6.34 12.41
C ALA A 320 22.77 -6.06 13.76
N VAL A 321 22.04 -6.20 14.87
CA VAL A 321 22.55 -6.01 16.24
C VAL A 321 22.77 -7.34 16.97
N LEU A 322 21.98 -8.37 16.66
CA LEU A 322 22.11 -9.68 17.30
C LEU A 322 23.18 -10.57 16.66
N ALA A 323 23.32 -10.58 15.33
CA ALA A 323 24.21 -11.52 14.65
C ALA A 323 25.69 -11.12 14.76
N GLU A 324 26.50 -12.00 15.35
CA GLU A 324 27.94 -11.86 15.49
C GLU A 324 28.70 -12.27 14.22
N GLU A 325 28.12 -13.18 13.42
CA GLU A 325 28.68 -13.68 12.17
C GLU A 325 27.58 -13.85 11.11
N PHE A 326 27.86 -13.42 9.88
CA PHE A 326 27.04 -13.68 8.71
C PHE A 326 27.71 -14.77 7.85
N CYS A 327 27.11 -15.95 7.79
CA CYS A 327 27.71 -17.15 7.20
C CYS A 327 26.65 -18.04 6.54
N ALA A 328 27.08 -19.15 5.91
CA ALA A 328 26.17 -20.25 5.59
C ALA A 328 25.83 -21.06 6.86
N ILE A 329 24.79 -21.91 6.81
CA ILE A 329 24.37 -22.75 7.95
C ILE A 329 25.58 -23.52 8.51
N PRO A 330 25.96 -23.31 9.79
CA PRO A 330 27.15 -23.91 10.38
C PRO A 330 26.95 -25.41 10.66
N SER A 331 28.06 -26.13 10.82
CA SER A 331 28.04 -27.51 11.30
C SER A 331 27.72 -27.55 12.79
N MET A 332 26.45 -27.83 13.12
CA MET A 332 25.91 -27.88 14.48
C MET A 332 24.98 -29.09 14.65
N LYS A 333 24.84 -29.60 15.87
CA LYS A 333 23.78 -30.55 16.20
C LYS A 333 22.50 -29.76 16.46
N VAL A 334 21.51 -29.90 15.57
CA VAL A 334 20.22 -29.22 15.71
C VAL A 334 19.42 -29.83 16.87
N ASN A 335 19.01 -28.98 17.81
CA ASN A 335 18.22 -29.33 18.99
C ASN A 335 16.77 -28.81 18.90
N SER A 336 16.53 -27.64 18.30
CA SER A 336 15.19 -27.18 17.88
C SER A 336 15.23 -26.31 16.61
N ILE A 337 14.07 -26.16 15.96
CA ILE A 337 13.85 -25.32 14.78
C ILE A 337 12.54 -24.58 14.99
N GLY A 338 12.46 -23.32 14.59
CA GLY A 338 11.22 -22.55 14.57
C GLY A 338 11.04 -21.75 13.28
N TYR A 339 9.79 -21.57 12.87
CA TYR A 339 9.39 -20.77 11.71
C TYR A 339 8.42 -19.65 12.13
N GLY A 340 8.78 -18.41 11.82
CA GLY A 340 7.94 -17.24 12.04
C GLY A 340 7.34 -16.76 10.72
N ALA A 341 6.01 -16.70 10.65
CA ALA A 341 5.29 -16.36 9.44
C ALA A 341 5.02 -14.86 9.31
N GLY A 342 5.45 -14.25 8.21
CA GLY A 342 5.15 -12.84 7.92
C GLY A 342 3.75 -12.65 7.34
N THR A 343 3.18 -11.46 7.49
CA THR A 343 1.80 -11.15 7.08
C THR A 343 1.55 -11.45 5.60
N LYS A 344 2.42 -10.99 4.69
CA LYS A 344 2.30 -11.24 3.23
C LYS A 344 2.24 -12.74 2.91
N THR A 345 1.49 -13.12 1.88
CA THR A 345 1.44 -14.48 1.34
C THR A 345 1.84 -14.45 -0.14
N PHE A 346 2.77 -15.31 -0.54
CA PHE A 346 3.15 -15.53 -1.93
C PHE A 346 2.54 -16.85 -2.44
N LYS A 347 2.43 -17.02 -3.77
CA LYS A 347 1.81 -18.20 -4.39
C LYS A 347 2.76 -19.38 -4.58
N ASP A 348 4.06 -19.12 -4.56
CA ASP A 348 5.13 -20.03 -4.98
C ASP A 348 6.13 -20.35 -3.84
N ARG A 349 6.18 -19.51 -2.79
CA ARG A 349 7.15 -19.59 -1.70
C ARG A 349 6.53 -19.28 -0.32
N PRO A 350 7.05 -19.87 0.77
CA PRO A 350 6.59 -19.56 2.13
C PRO A 350 7.17 -18.21 2.59
N ASN A 351 6.33 -17.27 3.03
CA ASN A 351 6.83 -16.03 3.66
C ASN A 351 7.14 -16.29 5.14
N VAL A 352 8.36 -16.78 5.41
CA VAL A 352 8.80 -17.18 6.76
C VAL A 352 10.28 -16.84 7.00
N VAL A 353 10.63 -16.52 8.24
CA VAL A 353 12.01 -16.62 8.75
C VAL A 353 12.15 -17.95 9.48
N ARG A 354 13.30 -18.62 9.34
CA ARG A 354 13.63 -19.81 10.13
C ARG A 354 14.68 -19.48 11.18
N VAL A 355 14.54 -20.03 12.38
CA VAL A 355 15.64 -20.10 13.36
C VAL A 355 16.00 -21.56 13.62
N ILE A 356 17.28 -21.82 13.82
CA ILE A 356 17.83 -23.14 14.14
C ILE A 356 18.64 -23.00 15.43
N ILE A 357 18.32 -23.77 16.46
CA ILE A 357 19.02 -23.75 17.76
C ILE A 357 19.73 -25.09 17.95
N GLY A 358 20.99 -25.08 18.36
CA GLY A 358 21.82 -26.27 18.46
C GLY A 358 23.13 -26.05 19.21
N GLU A 359 24.02 -27.05 19.11
CA GLU A 359 25.29 -27.10 19.85
C GLU A 359 26.45 -27.78 19.12
#